data_AF-A0A1V6QK64-F1
#
_entry.id   AF-A0A1V6QK64-F1
#
_cell.length_a   1.000
_cell.length_b   1.000
_cell.length_c   1.000
_cell.angle_alpha   90.00
_cell.angle_beta   90.00
_cell.angle_gamma   90.00
#
_symmetry.space_group_name_H-M   'P 1'
#
loop_
_entity.id
_entity.type
_entity.pdbx_description
1 polymer ?
#
loop_
_entity_poly.entity_id
_entity_poly.type
_entity_poly.pdbx_seq_one_letter_code
_entity_poly.pdbx_strand_id
1 'polypeptide(L)'
;MTYTVTVIKETLRLYPPSGTARIIPPASGFTIQTPDPNQPKGGEVLRDGLELAESKSAAVLVCVVRRYTWEKVGLGSFEFDGDSPVLGDDGRFRVGEGAYKVLQITANPIDGMKMRVRRTE
;
A
#
# COMPACT_ATOMS: atom_id res chain seq x y z
N MET A 1 -15.12 8.92 -3.67
CA MET A 1 -13.91 8.07 -3.68
C MET A 1 -12.75 8.68 -2.88
N THR A 2 -12.97 9.71 -2.05
CA THR A 2 -11.87 10.40 -1.33
C THR A 2 -11.06 9.45 -0.46
N TYR A 3 -11.72 8.63 0.36
CA TYR A 3 -11.04 7.66 1.21
C TYR A 3 -10.29 6.57 0.44
N THR A 4 -10.85 6.09 -0.68
CA THR A 4 -10.19 5.08 -1.54
C THR A 4 -8.86 5.60 -2.07
N VAL A 5 -8.85 6.81 -2.62
CA VAL A 5 -7.63 7.42 -3.16
C VAL A 5 -6.64 7.72 -2.04
N THR A 6 -7.09 8.19 -0.88
CA THR A 6 -6.20 8.41 0.27
C THR A 6 -5.52 7.13 0.74
N VAL A 7 -6.26 6.01 0.86
CA VAL A 7 -5.70 4.72 1.26
C VAL A 7 -4.68 4.21 0.23
N ILE A 8 -4.96 4.37 -1.07
CA ILE A 8 -4.02 3.99 -2.14
C ILE A 8 -2.73 4.82 -2.03
N LYS A 9 -2.86 6.14 -1.90
CA LYS A 9 -1.71 7.06 -1.78
C LYS A 9 -0.88 6.77 -0.54
N GLU A 10 -1.52 6.51 0.60
CA GLU A 10 -0.82 6.18 1.83
C GLU A 10 -0.12 4.82 1.76
N THR A 11 -0.73 3.84 1.09
CA THR A 11 -0.09 2.54 0.84
C THR A 11 1.17 2.70 -0.01
N LEU A 12 1.12 3.48 -1.09
CA LEU A 12 2.28 3.76 -1.94
C LEU A 12 3.37 4.55 -1.21
N ARG A 13 3.00 5.41 -0.25
CA ARG A 13 3.95 6.12 0.62
C ARG A 13 4.73 5.16 1.53
N LEU A 14 4.04 4.17 2.11
CA LEU A 14 4.63 3.19 3.03
C LEU A 14 5.36 2.04 2.30
N TYR A 15 4.87 1.65 1.14
CA TYR A 15 5.34 0.50 0.36
C TYR A 15 5.58 0.88 -1.11
N PRO A 16 6.61 1.68 -1.40
CA PRO A 16 6.93 2.04 -2.77
C PRO A 16 7.34 0.78 -3.56
N PRO A 17 6.79 0.54 -4.77
CA PRO A 17 7.11 -0.63 -5.57
C PRO A 17 8.48 -0.55 -6.27
N SER A 18 9.10 0.63 -6.29
CA SER A 18 10.45 0.86 -6.75
C SER A 18 10.95 2.19 -6.18
N GLY A 19 12.00 2.14 -5.35
CA GLY A 19 12.70 3.33 -4.87
C GLY A 19 14.04 3.45 -5.58
N THR A 20 14.22 4.47 -6.42
CA THR A 20 15.54 4.81 -6.93
C THR A 20 16.18 5.83 -6.01
N ALA A 21 17.15 5.39 -5.20
CA ALA A 21 17.99 6.32 -4.45
C ALA A 21 19.00 6.93 -5.42
N ARG A 22 18.90 8.24 -5.66
CA ARG A 22 19.97 9.00 -6.33
C ARG A 22 20.82 9.66 -5.25
N ILE A 23 22.07 9.25 -5.16
CA ILE A 23 23.04 9.87 -4.25
C ILE A 23 23.70 11.04 -4.98
N ILE A 24 23.78 12.16 -4.30
CA ILE A 24 24.50 13.34 -4.77
C ILE A 24 25.76 13.48 -3.90
N PRO A 25 26.97 13.58 -4.50
CA PRO A 25 28.20 13.76 -3.74
C PRO A 25 28.15 14.99 -2.82
N PRO A 26 28.74 14.92 -1.62
CA PRO A 26 28.87 16.09 -0.76
C PRO A 26 29.53 17.26 -1.53
N ALA A 27 29.04 18.48 -1.28
CA ALA A 27 29.51 19.72 -1.91
C ALA A 27 29.21 19.91 -3.42
N SER A 28 28.31 19.12 -4.03
CA SER A 28 27.93 19.30 -5.44
C SER A 28 27.08 20.55 -5.74
N GLY A 29 26.76 21.38 -4.75
CA GLY A 29 25.93 22.58 -4.92
C GLY A 29 24.46 22.29 -5.28
N PHE A 30 23.88 21.20 -4.78
CA PHE A 30 22.47 20.86 -5.03
C PHE A 30 21.53 21.95 -4.49
N THR A 31 20.90 22.69 -5.39
CA THR A 31 19.89 23.72 -5.10
C THR A 31 18.53 23.24 -5.60
N ILE A 32 17.53 23.25 -4.73
CA ILE A 32 16.15 22.93 -5.11
C ILE A 32 15.52 24.22 -5.63
N GLN A 33 15.12 24.24 -6.90
CA GLN A 33 14.27 25.32 -7.40
C GLN A 33 12.88 25.16 -6.77
N THR A 34 12.49 26.11 -5.94
CA THR A 34 11.10 26.28 -5.53
C THR A 34 10.25 26.57 -6.77
N PRO A 35 9.01 26.07 -6.88
CA PRO A 35 8.21 26.24 -8.09
C PRO A 35 7.98 27.73 -8.36
N ASP A 36 8.55 28.24 -9.46
CA ASP A 36 8.12 29.49 -10.06
C ASP A 36 6.73 29.24 -10.67
N PRO A 37 5.70 30.06 -10.36
CA PRO A 37 4.36 29.88 -10.91
C PRO A 37 4.30 29.87 -12.45
N ASN A 38 5.33 30.34 -13.16
CA ASN A 38 5.35 30.42 -14.63
C ASN A 38 6.21 29.36 -15.33
N GLN A 39 6.83 28.42 -14.61
CA GLN A 39 7.64 27.37 -15.23
C GLN A 39 6.83 26.07 -15.40
N PRO A 40 6.91 25.38 -16.56
CA PRO A 40 6.31 24.06 -16.70
C PRO A 40 6.96 23.12 -15.68
N LYS A 41 6.13 22.52 -14.83
CA LYS A 41 6.57 21.66 -13.72
C LYS A 41 7.28 20.45 -14.31
N GLY A 42 8.56 20.26 -14.00
CA GLY A 42 9.38 19.11 -14.41
C GLY A 42 8.92 17.73 -13.91
N GLY A 43 7.66 17.60 -13.46
CA GLY A 43 7.01 16.36 -13.06
C GLY A 43 5.86 15.92 -13.97
N GLU A 44 5.57 16.63 -15.07
CA GLU A 44 4.48 16.25 -16.00
C GLU A 44 4.66 14.83 -16.55
N VAL A 45 5.88 14.42 -16.89
CA VAL A 45 6.15 13.11 -17.52
C VAL A 45 5.93 11.91 -16.56
N LEU A 46 5.95 12.13 -15.24
CA LEU A 46 5.74 11.08 -14.23
C LEU A 46 4.30 11.02 -13.72
N ARG A 47 3.48 12.05 -13.98
CA ARG A 47 2.11 12.15 -13.46
C ARG A 47 1.15 11.23 -14.19
N ASP A 48 1.24 11.14 -15.51
CA ASP A 48 0.30 10.38 -16.33
C ASP A 48 0.26 8.89 -15.95
N GLY A 49 1.45 8.30 -15.70
CA GLY A 49 1.56 6.90 -15.27
C GLY A 49 1.01 6.66 -13.87
N LEU A 50 1.24 7.60 -12.95
CA LEU A 50 0.78 7.50 -11.56
C LEU A 50 -0.74 7.68 -11.46
N GLU A 51 -1.31 8.68 -12.15
CA GLU A 51 -2.76 8.91 -12.16
C GLU A 51 -3.52 7.72 -12.77
N LEU A 52 -2.96 7.11 -13.82
CA LEU A 52 -3.51 5.88 -14.39
C LEU A 52 -3.44 4.70 -13.40
N ALA A 53 -2.32 4.55 -12.67
CA ALA A 53 -2.16 3.51 -11.66
C ALA A 53 -3.13 3.69 -10.49
N GLU A 54 -3.36 4.93 -10.04
CA GLU A 54 -4.35 5.25 -9.01
C GLU A 54 -5.77 4.87 -9.46
N SER A 55 -6.17 5.28 -10.67
CA SER A 55 -7.48 4.96 -11.23
C SER A 55 -7.71 3.45 -11.39
N LYS A 56 -6.72 2.73 -11.96
CA LYS A 56 -6.78 1.26 -12.11
C LYS A 56 -6.87 0.55 -10.77
N SER A 57 -6.07 0.96 -9.78
CA SER A 57 -6.07 0.36 -8.44
C SER A 57 -7.42 0.58 -7.74
N ALA A 58 -8.00 1.79 -7.85
CA ALA A 58 -9.31 2.08 -7.31
C ALA A 58 -10.41 1.24 -7.97
N ALA A 59 -10.37 1.09 -9.31
CA ALA A 59 -11.34 0.27 -10.04
C ALA A 59 -11.30 -1.20 -9.61
N VAL A 60 -10.10 -1.78 -9.53
CA VAL A 60 -9.93 -3.17 -9.05
C VAL A 60 -10.44 -3.32 -7.63
N LEU A 61 -10.00 -2.45 -6.70
CA LEU A 61 -10.38 -2.52 -5.30
C LEU A 61 -11.90 -2.45 -5.12
N VAL A 62 -12.56 -1.51 -5.78
CA VAL A 62 -14.01 -1.34 -5.69
C VAL A 62 -14.75 -2.55 -6.29
N CYS A 63 -14.25 -3.11 -7.39
CA CYS A 63 -14.84 -4.29 -8.01
C CYS A 63 -14.75 -5.53 -7.13
N VAL A 64 -13.63 -5.74 -6.45
CA VAL A 64 -13.39 -6.95 -5.63
C VAL A 64 -14.00 -6.84 -4.23
N VAL A 65 -13.89 -5.69 -3.56
CA VAL A 65 -14.42 -5.53 -2.18
C VAL A 65 -15.95 -5.60 -2.15
N ARG A 66 -16.63 -5.22 -3.22
CA ARG A 66 -18.10 -5.29 -3.29
C ARG A 66 -18.66 -6.67 -3.58
N ARG A 67 -17.85 -7.57 -4.17
CA ARG A 67 -18.33 -8.85 -4.72
C ARG A 67 -17.84 -10.06 -3.94
N TYR A 68 -16.91 -9.87 -3.02
CA TYR A 68 -16.28 -10.95 -2.31
C TYR A 68 -16.13 -10.61 -0.83
N THR A 69 -16.34 -11.62 0.01
CA THR A 69 -15.92 -11.62 1.40
C THR A 69 -14.55 -12.26 1.50
N TRP A 70 -13.71 -11.70 2.38
CA TRP A 70 -12.30 -12.04 2.51
C TRP A 70 -12.00 -12.36 3.96
N GLU A 71 -11.30 -13.46 4.19
CA GLU A 71 -10.79 -13.85 5.50
C GLU A 71 -9.29 -14.04 5.40
N LYS A 72 -8.53 -13.38 6.27
CA LYS A 72 -7.07 -13.48 6.28
C LYS A 72 -6.66 -14.86 6.80
N VAL A 73 -5.83 -15.57 6.03
CA VAL A 73 -5.28 -16.87 6.41
C VAL A 73 -3.75 -16.87 6.31
N GLY A 74 -3.09 -17.72 7.09
CA GLY A 74 -1.62 -17.76 7.17
C GLY A 74 -1.06 -16.60 8.02
N LEU A 75 0.13 -16.10 7.65
CA LEU A 75 0.76 -15.01 8.41
C LEU A 75 -0.13 -13.77 8.43
N GLY A 76 -0.38 -13.22 9.60
CA GLY A 76 -1.27 -12.08 9.81
C GLY A 76 -2.72 -12.46 10.10
N SER A 77 -3.08 -13.74 10.20
CA SER A 77 -4.43 -14.14 10.64
C SER A 77 -4.62 -13.93 12.14
N PHE A 78 -5.82 -13.49 12.51
CA PHE A 78 -6.19 -13.35 13.91
C PHE A 78 -6.20 -14.70 14.64
N GLU A 79 -5.91 -14.65 15.93
CA GLU A 79 -6.24 -15.76 16.83
C GLU A 79 -7.73 -15.68 17.18
N PHE A 80 -8.39 -16.83 17.19
CA PHE A 80 -9.81 -16.93 17.50
C PHE A 80 -10.03 -17.80 18.72
N ASP A 81 -10.95 -17.37 19.58
CA ASP A 81 -11.57 -18.19 20.62
C ASP A 81 -13.01 -18.49 20.19
N GLY A 82 -13.25 -19.70 19.70
CA GLY A 82 -14.46 -20.03 18.94
C GLY A 82 -14.57 -19.19 17.67
N ASP A 83 -15.68 -18.46 17.51
CA ASP A 83 -15.95 -17.59 16.36
C ASP A 83 -15.48 -16.13 16.54
N SER A 84 -14.93 -15.77 17.71
CA SER A 84 -14.56 -14.39 18.03
C SER A 84 -13.05 -14.20 18.03
N PRO A 85 -12.51 -13.12 17.43
CA PRO A 85 -11.09 -12.83 17.50
C PRO A 85 -10.69 -12.44 18.93
N VAL A 86 -9.54 -12.93 19.37
CA VAL A 86 -9.04 -12.69 20.73
C VAL A 86 -8.52 -11.26 20.84
N LEU A 87 -9.08 -10.47 21.75
CA LEU A 87 -8.59 -9.12 22.04
C LEU A 87 -7.41 -9.20 23.03
N GLY A 88 -6.28 -8.58 22.67
CA GLY A 88 -5.11 -8.45 23.52
C GLY A 88 -5.25 -7.33 24.54
N ASP A 89 -4.37 -7.34 25.54
CA ASP A 89 -4.35 -6.36 26.64
C ASP A 89 -3.95 -4.95 26.17
N ASP A 90 -3.38 -4.84 24.97
CA ASP A 90 -3.02 -3.59 24.29
C ASP A 90 -4.18 -2.97 23.48
N GLY A 91 -5.37 -3.58 23.53
CA GLY A 91 -6.55 -3.15 22.78
C GLY A 91 -6.50 -3.52 21.30
N ARG A 92 -5.56 -4.37 20.86
CA ARG A 92 -5.48 -4.88 19.49
C ARG A 92 -5.86 -6.36 19.46
N PHE A 93 -6.45 -6.82 18.36
CA PHE A 93 -6.69 -8.25 18.18
C PHE A 93 -5.37 -9.00 18.05
N ARG A 94 -5.25 -10.12 18.76
CA ARG A 94 -4.08 -10.99 18.71
C ARG A 94 -3.98 -11.64 17.32
N VAL A 95 -2.75 -11.75 16.86
CA VAL A 95 -2.38 -12.33 15.56
C VAL A 95 -1.38 -13.44 15.85
N GLY A 96 -1.65 -14.64 15.35
CA GLY A 96 -0.83 -15.81 15.70
C GLY A 96 0.62 -15.67 15.26
N GLU A 97 0.83 -15.29 14.00
CA GLU A 97 2.16 -14.93 13.47
C GLU A 97 2.04 -13.64 12.66
N GLY A 98 2.92 -12.67 12.91
CA GLY A 98 2.89 -11.38 12.21
C GLY A 98 3.30 -11.50 10.73
N ALA A 99 2.52 -10.87 9.85
CA ALA A 99 2.95 -10.68 8.46
C ALA A 99 4.02 -9.57 8.39
N TYR A 100 5.09 -9.82 7.63
CA TYR A 100 6.14 -8.83 7.37
C TYR A 100 6.49 -8.78 5.88
N LYS A 101 7.09 -7.66 5.46
CA LYS A 101 7.56 -7.47 4.08
C LYS A 101 8.96 -8.03 3.89
N VAL A 102 9.24 -8.50 2.70
CA VAL A 102 10.63 -8.70 2.24
C VAL A 102 11.07 -7.47 1.48
N LEU A 103 12.29 -7.00 1.75
CA LEU A 103 12.89 -5.89 1.02
C LEU A 103 13.47 -6.42 -0.32
N GLN A 104 12.61 -6.57 -1.32
CA GLN A 104 13.02 -6.69 -2.73
C GLN A 104 12.84 -5.33 -3.42
N ILE A 105 13.20 -5.22 -4.71
CA ILE A 105 12.98 -3.98 -5.50
C ILE A 105 11.54 -3.48 -5.34
N THR A 106 10.58 -4.41 -5.26
CA THR A 106 9.18 -4.19 -4.91
C THR A 106 8.87 -4.85 -3.56
N ALA A 107 8.27 -4.10 -2.64
CA ALA A 107 7.85 -4.64 -1.35
C ALA A 107 6.69 -5.63 -1.52
N ASN A 108 6.93 -6.91 -1.24
CA ASN A 108 5.91 -7.95 -1.24
C ASN A 108 5.78 -8.57 0.16
N PRO A 109 4.55 -8.93 0.57
CA PRO A 109 4.35 -9.72 1.78
C PRO A 109 4.98 -11.10 1.59
N ILE A 110 5.69 -11.59 2.62
CA ILE A 110 6.46 -12.84 2.55
C ILE A 110 5.59 -14.06 2.21
N ASP A 111 4.34 -14.09 2.68
CA ASP A 111 3.39 -15.18 2.43
C ASP A 111 2.55 -14.98 1.16
N GLY A 112 2.75 -13.86 0.44
CA GLY A 112 1.93 -13.46 -0.69
C GLY A 112 0.55 -12.91 -0.33
N MET A 113 0.30 -12.56 0.94
CA MET A 113 -0.99 -12.11 1.48
C MET A 113 -2.11 -13.12 1.18
N LYS A 114 -1.95 -14.36 1.67
CA LYS A 114 -2.96 -15.41 1.44
C LYS A 114 -4.31 -15.03 2.08
N MET A 115 -5.38 -15.19 1.32
CA MET A 115 -6.75 -14.94 1.76
C MET A 115 -7.66 -16.10 1.36
N ARG A 116 -8.63 -16.43 2.22
CA ARG A 116 -9.79 -17.22 1.83
C ARG A 116 -10.85 -16.28 1.28
N VAL A 117 -11.40 -16.61 0.12
CA VAL A 117 -12.30 -15.73 -0.64
C VAL A 117 -13.61 -16.46 -0.90
N ARG A 118 -14.73 -15.80 -0.63
CA ARG A 118 -16.06 -16.29 -1.03
C ARG A 118 -16.76 -15.18 -1.79
N ARG A 119 -17.54 -15.54 -2.81
CA ARG A 119 -18.37 -14.56 -3.50
C ARG A 119 -19.51 -14.14 -2.56
N THR A 120 -19.73 -12.84 -2.45
CA THR A 120 -20.90 -12.30 -1.76
C THR A 120 -22.11 -12.59 -2.63
N GLU A 121 -23.13 -13.25 -2.07
CA GLU A 121 -24.42 -13.50 -2.74
C GLU A 121 -25.17 -12.20 -3.05
#